data_AF-A0AAV8HBC7-F1
#
_entry.id   AF-A0AAV8HBC7-F1
#
_cell.length_a   1.000
_cell.length_b   1.000
_cell.length_c   1.000
_cell.angle_alpha   90.00
_cell.angle_beta   90.00
_cell.angle_gamma   90.00
#
_symmetry.space_group_name_H-M   'P 1'
#
loop_
_entity.id
_entity.type
_entity.pdbx_description
1 polymer ?
#
loop_
_entity_poly.entity_id
_entity_poly.type
_entity_poly.pdbx_seq_one_letter_code
_entity_poly.pdbx_strand_id
1 'polypeptide(L)'
;MTYISFPFLGHSYPLGSYDTEEKAARAYDVAALKFWGTTTKLNFPVTEYEKELDDVRNMSRDACVTYIRRRSSCFSRGTSVYRGVTKRRKDGRWQARIGLVCGSRDIYLGTFTSEEEAAEAYDIAAVKLRGRSAITNFDISNYVDISLDGNE
;
A
#
# COMPACT_ATOMS: atom_id res chain seq x y z
N MET A 1 -2.65 -16.87 4.28
CA MET A 1 -1.97 -15.55 4.25
C MET A 1 -0.47 -15.80 4.22
N THR A 2 0.17 -15.50 3.10
CA THR A 2 1.59 -15.78 2.87
C THR A 2 2.36 -14.46 2.93
N TYR A 3 3.29 -14.36 3.89
CA TYR A 3 4.19 -13.21 3.96
C TYR A 3 5.37 -13.44 3.01
N ILE A 4 5.66 -12.43 2.19
CA ILE A 4 6.80 -12.46 1.28
C ILE A 4 7.73 -11.27 1.51
N SER A 5 9.02 -11.54 1.35
CA SER A 5 10.10 -10.55 1.37
C SER A 5 11.08 -10.84 0.26
N PHE A 6 11.62 -9.80 -0.36
CA PHE A 6 12.56 -9.89 -1.46
C PHE A 6 14.00 -9.68 -0.96
N PRO A 7 14.88 -10.69 -1.05
CA PRO A 7 16.28 -10.54 -0.68
C PRO A 7 17.07 -9.88 -1.82
N PHE A 8 17.78 -8.79 -1.53
CA PHE A 8 18.64 -8.10 -2.48
C PHE A 8 19.86 -7.47 -1.79
N LEU A 9 21.07 -7.80 -2.27
CA LEU A 9 22.35 -7.28 -1.78
C LEU A 9 22.51 -7.35 -0.25
N GLY A 10 22.13 -8.46 0.38
CA GLY A 10 22.25 -8.65 1.83
C GLY A 10 21.15 -7.96 2.66
N HIS A 11 20.21 -7.26 2.01
CA HIS A 11 19.03 -6.67 2.65
C HIS A 11 17.76 -7.44 2.27
N SER A 12 16.84 -7.59 3.22
CA SER A 12 15.52 -8.18 2.97
C SER A 12 14.46 -7.09 2.89
N TYR A 13 13.85 -6.93 1.72
CA TYR A 13 12.80 -5.94 1.48
C TYR A 13 11.42 -6.57 1.75
N PRO A 14 10.66 -6.10 2.75
CA PRO A 14 9.35 -6.68 3.07
C PRO A 14 8.33 -6.28 2.00
N LEU A 15 7.82 -7.25 1.23
CA LEU A 15 6.82 -7.01 0.18
C LEU A 15 5.38 -7.04 0.74
N GLY A 16 5.17 -7.80 1.81
CA GLY A 16 3.92 -7.82 2.57
C GLY A 16 3.26 -9.19 2.60
N SER A 17 2.04 -9.23 3.13
CA SER A 17 1.24 -10.45 3.27
C SER A 17 0.22 -10.53 2.15
N TYR A 18 0.01 -11.70 1.56
CA TYR A 18 -0.95 -11.94 0.48
C TYR A 18 -1.94 -13.03 0.86
N ASP A 19 -3.18 -12.89 0.38
CA ASP A 19 -4.26 -13.85 0.63
C ASP A 19 -4.07 -15.13 -0.18
N THR A 20 -3.58 -15.03 -1.42
CA THR A 20 -3.26 -16.16 -2.30
C THR A 20 -1.79 -16.18 -2.72
N GLU A 21 -1.33 -17.37 -3.11
CA GLU A 21 0.04 -17.59 -3.58
C GLU A 21 0.30 -16.93 -4.92
N GLU A 22 -0.69 -16.89 -5.83
CA GLU A 22 -0.55 -16.25 -7.14
C GLU A 22 -0.28 -14.76 -7.00
N LYS A 23 -0.97 -14.08 -6.07
CA LYS A 23 -0.72 -12.65 -5.79
C LYS A 23 0.66 -12.43 -5.17
N ALA A 24 1.10 -13.35 -4.32
CA ALA A 24 2.44 -13.30 -3.73
C ALA A 24 3.53 -13.46 -4.81
N ALA A 25 3.38 -14.44 -5.70
CA ALA A 25 4.30 -14.67 -6.80
C ALA A 25 4.33 -13.49 -7.78
N ARG A 26 3.18 -12.88 -8.09
CA ARG A 26 3.10 -11.65 -8.90
C ARG A 26 3.86 -10.48 -8.25
N ALA A 27 3.65 -10.26 -6.96
CA ALA A 27 4.37 -9.24 -6.21
C ALA A 27 5.89 -9.47 -6.19
N TYR A 28 6.32 -10.73 -6.11
CA TYR A 28 7.73 -11.10 -6.18
C TYR A 28 8.32 -10.84 -7.57
N ASP A 29 7.61 -11.20 -8.65
CA ASP A 29 8.04 -10.96 -10.02
C ASP A 29 8.24 -9.46 -10.30
N VAL A 30 7.33 -8.59 -9.83
CA VAL A 30 7.46 -7.13 -9.96
C VAL A 30 8.71 -6.60 -9.23
N ALA A 31 9.00 -7.12 -8.03
CA ALA A 31 10.24 -6.78 -7.32
C ALA A 31 11.47 -7.28 -8.11
N ALA A 32 11.48 -8.55 -8.52
CA ALA A 32 12.55 -9.15 -9.31
C ALA A 32 12.86 -8.33 -10.57
N LEU A 33 11.84 -7.92 -11.31
CA LEU A 33 11.97 -7.07 -12.49
C LEU A 33 12.64 -5.73 -12.18
N LYS A 34 12.29 -5.12 -11.04
CA LYS A 34 12.86 -3.82 -10.65
C LYS A 34 14.29 -3.92 -10.13
N PHE A 35 14.60 -4.96 -9.37
CA PHE A 35 15.90 -5.12 -8.71
C PHE A 35 16.94 -5.84 -9.58
N TRP A 36 16.53 -6.89 -10.30
CA TRP A 36 17.39 -7.70 -11.17
C TRP A 36 17.28 -7.35 -12.66
N GLY A 37 16.21 -6.68 -13.08
CA GLY A 37 15.98 -6.27 -14.48
C GLY A 37 15.11 -7.24 -15.28
N THR A 38 14.83 -6.90 -16.54
CA THR A 38 13.93 -7.66 -17.44
C THR A 38 14.49 -9.01 -17.88
N THR A 39 15.76 -9.30 -17.60
CA THR A 39 16.43 -10.56 -17.94
C THR A 39 16.24 -11.64 -16.87
N THR A 40 15.56 -11.34 -15.77
CA THR A 40 15.35 -12.31 -14.69
C THR A 40 14.31 -13.36 -15.06
N LYS A 41 14.43 -14.55 -14.47
CA LYS A 41 13.42 -15.60 -14.57
C LYS A 41 12.21 -15.23 -13.69
N LEU A 42 11.06 -15.05 -14.32
CA LEU A 42 9.78 -14.76 -13.66
C LEU A 42 8.96 -16.03 -13.48
N ASN A 43 8.00 -15.99 -12.55
CA ASN A 43 7.02 -17.05 -12.37
C ASN A 43 5.90 -16.98 -13.44
N PHE A 44 5.59 -15.78 -13.93
CA PHE A 44 4.57 -15.53 -14.96
C PHE A 44 5.15 -14.79 -16.17
N PRO A 45 4.50 -14.86 -17.36
CA PRO A 45 4.98 -14.17 -18.55
C PRO A 45 5.01 -12.64 -18.37
N VAL A 46 6.08 -12.01 -18.86
CA VAL A 46 6.31 -10.55 -18.76
C VAL A 46 5.17 -9.70 -19.35
N THR A 47 4.40 -10.27 -20.30
CA THR A 47 3.23 -9.63 -20.91
C THR A 47 2.10 -9.36 -19.92
N GLU A 48 1.95 -10.16 -18.86
CA GLU A 48 0.96 -9.86 -17.80
C GLU A 48 1.37 -8.64 -16.97
N TYR A 49 2.66 -8.27 -16.97
CA TYR A 49 3.21 -7.23 -16.13
C TYR A 49 3.45 -5.89 -16.85
N GLU A 50 3.06 -5.74 -18.12
CA GLU A 50 3.35 -4.52 -18.89
C GLU A 50 2.83 -3.24 -18.23
N LYS A 51 1.62 -3.28 -17.64
CA LYS A 51 1.05 -2.14 -16.91
C LYS A 51 1.81 -1.83 -15.63
N GLU A 52 2.09 -2.87 -14.83
CA GLU A 52 2.79 -2.72 -13.56
C GLU A 52 4.25 -2.29 -13.79
N LEU A 53 4.86 -2.76 -14.88
CA LEU A 53 6.18 -2.36 -15.34
C LEU A 53 6.22 -0.89 -15.72
N ASP A 54 5.23 -0.35 -16.43
CA ASP A 54 5.20 1.07 -16.79
C ASP A 54 5.16 1.96 -15.54
N ASP A 55 4.33 1.59 -14.57
CA ASP A 55 4.26 2.24 -13.24
C ASP A 55 5.60 2.15 -12.50
N VAL A 56 6.16 0.94 -12.34
CA VAL A 56 7.39 0.75 -11.55
C VAL A 56 8.66 1.16 -12.28
N ARG A 57 8.65 1.30 -13.60
CA ARG A 57 9.81 1.71 -14.41
C ARG A 57 10.28 3.10 -14.01
N ASN A 58 9.35 4.02 -13.85
CA ASN A 58 9.63 5.42 -13.49
C ASN A 58 9.83 5.63 -11.99
N MET A 59 9.52 4.64 -11.15
CA MET A 59 9.64 4.73 -9.69
C MET A 59 11.04 4.35 -9.16
N SER A 60 11.42 4.84 -7.98
CA SER A 60 12.61 4.37 -7.25
C SER A 60 12.39 2.96 -6.67
N ARG A 61 13.46 2.30 -6.19
CA ARG A 61 13.36 0.96 -5.58
C ARG A 61 12.46 0.97 -4.33
N ASP A 62 12.61 1.97 -3.46
CA ASP A 62 11.77 2.14 -2.27
C ASP A 62 10.31 2.44 -2.62
N ALA A 63 10.08 3.22 -3.68
CA ALA A 63 8.74 3.47 -4.19
C ALA A 63 8.10 2.20 -4.77
N CYS A 64 8.87 1.35 -5.47
CA CYS A 64 8.41 0.04 -5.95
C CYS A 64 8.02 -0.88 -4.78
N VAL A 65 8.86 -0.98 -3.74
CA VAL A 65 8.53 -1.76 -2.54
C VAL A 65 7.26 -1.20 -1.88
N THR A 66 7.12 0.12 -1.81
CA THR A 66 5.91 0.76 -1.29
C THR A 66 4.67 0.46 -2.14
N TYR A 67 4.80 0.46 -3.46
CA TYR A 67 3.75 0.10 -4.41
C TYR A 67 3.29 -1.35 -4.22
N ILE A 68 4.24 -2.29 -4.11
CA ILE A 68 3.95 -3.72 -3.86
C ILE A 68 3.26 -3.88 -2.49
N ARG A 69 3.76 -3.20 -1.46
CA ARG A 69 3.16 -3.19 -0.11
C ARG A 69 1.75 -2.60 -0.09
N ARG A 70 1.46 -1.56 -0.89
CA ARG A 70 0.10 -0.99 -1.04
C ARG A 70 -0.88 -2.03 -1.58
N ARG A 71 -0.43 -2.87 -2.52
CA ARG A 71 -1.23 -3.95 -3.12
C ARG A 71 -1.36 -5.20 -2.23
N SER A 72 -0.47 -5.37 -1.25
CA SER A 72 -0.52 -6.49 -0.29
C SER A 72 -1.86 -6.58 0.46
N SER A 73 -2.28 -7.81 0.77
CA SER A 73 -3.51 -8.14 1.50
C SER A 73 -3.42 -7.87 3.00
N CYS A 74 -2.39 -7.15 3.46
CA CYS A 74 -2.05 -6.97 4.87
C CYS A 74 -3.02 -6.04 5.63
N PHE A 75 -4.14 -5.67 5.04
CA PHE A 75 -5.22 -4.97 5.74
C PHE A 75 -6.55 -5.36 5.11
N SER A 76 -7.54 -5.70 5.94
CA SER A 76 -8.90 -5.96 5.51
C SER A 76 -9.38 -4.79 4.65
N ARG A 77 -9.58 -5.01 3.34
CA ARG A 77 -10.20 -4.04 2.41
C ARG A 77 -11.72 -3.92 2.67
N GLY A 78 -12.09 -3.91 3.96
CA GLY A 78 -13.46 -3.82 4.49
C GLY A 78 -14.55 -4.13 3.48
N THR A 79 -15.40 -3.15 3.22
CA THR A 79 -16.42 -3.16 2.17
C THR A 79 -16.11 -2.13 1.07
N SER A 80 -14.88 -1.60 1.04
CA SER A 80 -14.46 -0.47 0.21
C SER A 80 -13.19 -0.83 -0.57
N VAL A 81 -12.99 -0.17 -1.70
CA VAL A 81 -11.75 -0.30 -2.48
C VAL A 81 -10.54 0.31 -1.75
N TYR A 82 -10.78 1.30 -0.87
CA TYR A 82 -9.77 2.01 -0.10
C TYR A 82 -9.46 1.36 1.26
N ARG A 83 -8.19 1.40 1.68
CA ARG A 83 -7.69 0.91 2.97
C ARG A 83 -8.19 1.80 4.11
N GLY A 84 -8.57 1.16 5.22
CA GLY A 84 -9.07 1.86 6.40
C GLY A 84 -10.47 2.43 6.25
N VAL A 85 -11.08 2.32 5.06
CA VAL A 85 -12.46 2.74 4.83
C VAL A 85 -13.40 1.55 5.09
N THR A 86 -14.58 1.81 5.65
CA THR A 86 -15.62 0.80 5.81
C THR A 86 -16.98 1.45 5.69
N LYS A 87 -17.94 0.77 5.06
CA LYS A 87 -19.31 1.25 4.97
C LYS A 87 -20.11 0.81 6.20
N ARG A 88 -20.72 1.77 6.88
CA ARG A 88 -21.68 1.47 7.95
C ARG A 88 -22.99 0.97 7.34
N ARG A 89 -23.42 -0.22 7.75
CA ARG A 89 -24.68 -0.83 7.28
C ARG A 89 -25.94 -0.11 7.78
N LYS A 90 -25.87 0.59 8.92
CA LYS A 90 -27.03 1.27 9.51
C LYS A 90 -27.36 2.59 8.79
N ASP A 91 -26.36 3.41 8.52
CA ASP A 91 -26.55 4.79 8.03
C ASP A 91 -26.08 4.97 6.58
N GLY A 92 -25.50 3.94 5.97
CA GLY A 92 -24.90 4.00 4.63
C GLY A 92 -23.62 4.84 4.52
N ARG A 93 -23.22 5.53 5.59
CA ARG A 93 -22.03 6.40 5.64
C ARG A 93 -20.73 5.62 5.61
N TRP A 94 -19.70 6.24 5.05
CA TRP A 94 -18.35 5.70 5.05
C TRP A 94 -17.64 6.11 6.34
N GLN A 95 -16.81 5.25 6.89
CA GLN A 95 -15.99 5.56 8.04
C GLN A 95 -14.53 5.27 7.74
N ALA A 96 -13.66 6.19 8.15
CA ALA A 96 -12.22 6.01 8.07
C ALA A 96 -11.67 5.60 9.44
N ARG A 97 -10.82 4.58 9.44
CA ARG A 97 -10.12 4.10 10.64
C ARG A 97 -8.69 3.73 10.29
N ILE A 98 -7.75 4.09 11.15
CA ILE A 98 -6.34 3.74 10.99
C ILE A 98 -5.88 2.75 12.04
N GLY A 99 -5.42 1.58 11.58
CA GLY A 99 -4.78 0.60 12.44
C GLY A 99 -3.33 1.01 12.72
N LEU A 100 -3.02 1.29 13.97
CA LEU A 100 -1.65 1.38 14.45
C LEU A 100 -1.01 -0.02 14.39
N VAL A 101 0.23 -0.11 13.92
CA VAL A 101 0.95 -1.37 13.62
C VAL A 101 0.85 -2.40 14.75
N CYS A 102 0.70 -3.68 14.35
CA CYS A 102 0.80 -4.88 15.19
C CYS A 102 0.06 -4.82 16.54
N GLY A 103 -1.27 -5.00 16.50
CA GLY A 103 -2.07 -5.27 17.70
C GLY A 103 -2.59 -4.04 18.45
N SER A 104 -2.34 -2.84 17.92
CA SER A 104 -2.87 -1.60 18.48
C SER A 104 -4.32 -1.37 18.04
N ARG A 105 -5.11 -0.70 18.89
CA ARG A 105 -6.52 -0.37 18.62
C ARG A 105 -6.63 0.51 17.36
N ASP A 106 -7.63 0.21 16.53
CA ASP A 106 -8.01 1.05 15.40
C ASP A 106 -8.42 2.45 15.92
N ILE A 107 -7.77 3.50 15.43
CA ILE A 107 -8.19 4.88 15.68
C ILE A 107 -9.29 5.21 14.68
N TYR A 108 -10.43 5.65 15.19
CA TYR A 108 -11.52 6.18 14.39
C TYR A 108 -11.20 7.62 13.98
N LEU A 109 -11.12 7.85 12.66
CA LEU A 109 -10.78 9.16 12.10
C LEU A 109 -12.03 10.00 11.81
N GLY A 110 -13.15 9.35 11.52
CA GLY A 110 -14.40 10.03 11.24
C GLY A 110 -15.37 9.20 10.41
N THR A 111 -16.55 9.77 10.19
CA THR A 111 -17.54 9.31 9.20
C THR A 111 -17.72 10.35 8.13
N PHE A 112 -17.75 9.91 6.89
CA PHE A 112 -17.82 10.69 5.68
C PHE A 112 -18.99 10.22 4.82
N THR A 113 -19.43 11.09 3.91
CA THR A 113 -20.51 10.77 2.97
C THR A 113 -20.03 9.97 1.77
N SER A 114 -18.75 10.10 1.42
CA SER A 114 -18.11 9.45 0.27
C SER A 114 -16.93 8.57 0.70
N GLU A 115 -16.60 7.56 -0.11
CA GLU A 115 -15.48 6.66 0.22
C GLU A 115 -14.12 7.30 -0.04
N GLU A 116 -14.05 8.19 -1.02
CA GLU A 116 -12.86 8.95 -1.40
C GLU A 116 -12.44 9.89 -0.27
N GLU A 117 -13.40 10.62 0.31
CA GLU A 117 -13.17 11.54 1.42
C GLU A 117 -12.69 10.79 2.68
N ALA A 118 -13.27 9.61 2.92
CA ALA A 118 -12.80 8.73 3.98
C ALA A 118 -11.37 8.21 3.72
N ALA A 119 -11.03 7.92 2.47
CA ALA A 119 -9.69 7.46 2.08
C ALA A 119 -8.66 8.58 2.19
N GLU A 120 -9.03 9.82 1.85
CA GLU A 120 -8.19 11.00 2.02
C GLU A 120 -7.89 11.25 3.50
N ALA A 121 -8.91 11.23 4.36
CA ALA A 121 -8.74 11.36 5.80
C ALA A 121 -7.82 10.27 6.38
N TYR A 122 -7.93 9.03 5.86
CA TYR A 122 -7.02 7.94 6.22
C TYR A 122 -5.57 8.24 5.81
N ASP A 123 -5.37 8.72 4.60
CA ASP A 123 -4.03 9.01 4.06
C ASP A 123 -3.35 10.12 4.85
N ILE A 124 -4.06 11.20 5.16
CA ILE A 124 -3.56 12.29 6.00
C ILE A 124 -3.14 11.75 7.37
N ALA A 125 -3.97 10.90 8.00
CA ALA A 125 -3.63 10.29 9.28
C ALA A 125 -2.42 9.35 9.18
N ALA A 126 -2.31 8.58 8.09
CA ALA A 126 -1.19 7.67 7.85
C ALA A 126 0.12 8.44 7.65
N VAL A 127 0.10 9.52 6.87
CA VAL A 127 1.25 10.41 6.65
C VAL A 127 1.63 11.11 7.95
N LYS A 128 0.67 11.57 8.75
CA LYS A 128 0.96 12.15 10.07
C LYS A 128 1.58 11.13 11.04
N LEU A 129 1.15 9.86 10.99
CA LEU A 129 1.64 8.82 11.89
C LEU A 129 2.98 8.18 11.46
N ARG A 130 3.25 8.06 10.15
CA ARG A 130 4.41 7.35 9.60
C ARG A 130 5.35 8.22 8.76
N GLY A 131 4.99 9.48 8.51
CA GLY A 131 5.73 10.39 7.64
C GLY A 131 5.73 9.95 6.17
N ARG A 132 6.84 10.23 5.49
CA ARG A 132 7.05 9.99 4.04
C ARG A 132 7.06 8.50 3.65
N SER A 133 7.14 7.59 4.62
CA SER A 133 7.05 6.14 4.39
C SER A 133 5.65 5.57 4.68
N ALA A 134 4.64 6.44 4.83
CA ALA A 134 3.26 6.04 5.01
C ALA A 134 2.72 5.31 3.77
N ILE A 135 1.99 4.21 4.02
CA ILE A 135 1.30 3.47 2.98
C ILE A 135 -0.09 4.11 2.82
N THR A 136 -0.18 5.10 1.95
CA THR A 136 -1.41 5.81 1.58
C THR A 136 -2.16 5.09 0.45
N ASN A 137 -3.45 5.40 0.29
CA ASN A 137 -4.31 4.98 -0.81
C ASN A 137 -4.03 5.77 -2.09
N PHE A 138 -3.76 7.07 -1.96
CA PHE A 138 -3.41 7.98 -3.05
C PHE A 138 -1.90 8.27 -3.06
N ASP A 139 -1.43 8.92 -4.14
CA ASP A 139 -0.03 9.30 -4.26
C ASP A 139 0.41 10.22 -3.13
N ILE A 140 1.57 9.92 -2.54
CA ILE A 140 2.05 10.69 -1.40
C ILE A 140 2.37 12.13 -1.80
N SER A 141 2.65 12.37 -3.08
CA SER A 141 2.77 13.69 -3.70
C SER A 141 1.54 14.58 -3.49
N ASN A 142 0.35 14.01 -3.28
CA ASN A 142 -0.84 14.80 -2.95
C ASN A 142 -0.83 15.33 -1.50
N TYR A 143 0.02 14.76 -0.63
CA TYR A 143 0.02 15.06 0.81
C TYR A 143 1.39 15.49 1.36
N VAL A 144 2.45 15.48 0.53
CA VAL A 144 3.81 15.83 0.97
C VAL A 144 3.91 17.24 1.57
N ASP A 145 3.06 18.16 1.12
CA ASP A 145 3.00 19.54 1.61
C ASP A 145 2.47 19.64 3.06
N ILE A 146 1.61 18.71 3.47
CA ILE A 146 0.97 18.70 4.81
C ILE A 146 1.99 18.35 5.91
N SER A 147 3.13 17.73 5.55
CA SER A 147 4.13 17.23 6.49
C SER A 147 5.17 18.27 6.95
N LEU A 148 5.11 19.51 6.49
CA LEU A 148 6.12 20.54 6.80
C LEU A 148 5.74 21.50 7.95
N ASP A 149 4.51 21.46 8.46
CA ASP A 149 4.03 22.40 9.50
C ASP A 149 4.17 21.86 10.94
N GLY A 150 5.24 21.12 11.20
CA GLY A 150 5.45 20.39 12.46
C GLY A 150 6.68 20.81 13.27
N ASN A 151 7.18 22.03 13.10
CA ASN A 151 8.19 22.60 14.00
C ASN A 151 7.69 23.95 14.53
N GLU A 152 6.99 23.91 15.66
CA GLU A 152 6.92 25.03 16.61
C GLU A 152 7.32 24.52 18.00
#